data_AF-A0A1X9XQB7-F1
#
_entry.id   AF-A0A1X9XQB7-F1
#
_cell.length_a   1.000
_cell.length_b   1.000
_cell.length_c   1.000
_cell.angle_alpha   90.00
_cell.angle_beta   90.00
_cell.angle_gamma   90.00
#
_symmetry.space_group_name_H-M   'P 1'
#
loop_
_entity.id
_entity.type
_entity.pdbx_description
1 polymer ?
#
loop_
_entity_poly.entity_id
_entity_poly.type
_entity_poly.pdbx_seq_one_letter_code
_entity_poly.pdbx_strand_id
1 'polypeptide(L)'
;NAKETGSAMGKIIWLASYPKSGNTWLRAFLHNLLRNPTDTYDVNRMSDFTLGDSLGMLYQKFLRKPVPEMTHEEIAIIRPKVQ
;
A
#
# COMPACT_ATOMS: atom_id res chain seq x y z
N ASN A 1 16.91 35.06 -10.49
CA ASN A 1 16.75 33.65 -10.91
C ASN A 1 16.26 32.81 -9.75
N ALA A 2 14.95 32.85 -9.50
CA ALA A 2 14.31 32.05 -8.47
C ALA A 2 14.28 30.58 -8.94
N LYS A 3 14.90 29.68 -8.18
CA LYS A 3 14.72 28.24 -8.34
C LYS A 3 13.27 27.93 -8.01
N GLU A 4 12.48 27.55 -9.02
CA GLU A 4 11.21 26.89 -8.81
C GLU A 4 11.47 25.59 -8.03
N THR A 5 11.21 25.62 -6.73
CA THR A 5 11.02 24.41 -5.94
C THR A 5 9.63 23.87 -6.28
N GLY A 6 9.51 23.26 -7.46
CA GLY A 6 8.36 22.43 -7.78
C GLY A 6 8.32 21.30 -6.75
N SER A 7 7.42 21.41 -5.78
CA SER A 7 7.09 20.31 -4.88
C SER A 7 6.76 19.11 -5.75
N ALA A 8 7.61 18.08 -5.72
CA ALA A 8 7.34 16.84 -6.44
C ALA A 8 6.12 16.20 -5.78
N MET A 9 4.93 16.50 -6.30
CA MET A 9 3.70 15.80 -5.96
C MET A 9 3.98 14.30 -5.99
N GLY A 10 3.83 13.64 -4.84
CA GLY A 10 4.00 12.19 -4.75
C GLY A 10 3.05 11.51 -5.73
N LYS A 11 3.59 10.70 -6.65
CA LYS A 11 2.79 9.94 -7.62
C LYS A 11 2.24 8.70 -6.91
N ILE A 12 0.93 8.67 -6.66
CA ILE A 12 0.23 7.50 -6.10
C ILE A 12 -0.24 6.62 -7.24
N ILE A 13 0.00 5.30 -7.12
CA ILE A 13 -0.54 4.28 -8.04
C ILE A 13 -1.55 3.45 -7.25
N TRP A 14 -2.82 3.53 -7.65
CA TRP A 14 -3.88 2.65 -7.16
C TRP A 14 -4.00 1.42 -8.07
N LEU A 15 -3.89 0.22 -7.50
CA LEU A 15 -4.03 -1.04 -8.23
C LEU A 15 -5.25 -1.81 -7.71
N ALA A 16 -6.38 -1.68 -8.41
CA ALA A 16 -7.55 -2.52 -8.18
C ALA A 16 -7.38 -3.85 -8.93
N SER A 17 -7.58 -4.98 -8.25
CA SER A 17 -7.33 -6.29 -8.82
C SER A 17 -8.12 -7.40 -8.11
N TYR A 18 -8.34 -8.51 -8.80
CA TYR A 18 -9.04 -9.67 -8.22
C TYR A 18 -8.07 -10.60 -7.46
N PRO A 19 -8.53 -11.31 -6.42
CA PRO A 19 -7.72 -12.34 -5.79
C PRO A 19 -7.24 -13.37 -6.82
N LYS A 20 -5.97 -13.77 -6.72
CA LYS A 20 -5.32 -14.78 -7.57
C LYS A 20 -5.14 -14.42 -9.06
N SER A 21 -5.32 -13.15 -9.47
CA SER A 21 -5.07 -12.71 -10.86
C SER A 21 -3.61 -12.38 -11.19
N GLY A 22 -2.65 -12.72 -10.33
CA GLY A 22 -1.23 -12.40 -10.54
C GLY A 22 -0.74 -11.08 -9.94
N ASN A 23 -1.42 -10.53 -8.92
CA ASN A 23 -1.06 -9.22 -8.33
C ASN A 23 0.35 -9.19 -7.73
N THR A 24 0.84 -10.30 -7.20
CA THR A 24 2.22 -10.41 -6.71
C THR A 24 3.23 -10.14 -7.83
N TRP A 25 3.02 -10.76 -8.99
CA TRP A 25 3.89 -10.57 -10.16
C TRP A 25 3.84 -9.13 -10.67
N LEU A 26 2.64 -8.56 -10.82
CA LEU A 26 2.47 -7.19 -11.30
C LEU A 26 3.09 -6.16 -10.34
N ARG A 27 2.91 -6.33 -9.02
CA ARG A 27 3.53 -5.47 -8.02
C ARG A 27 5.06 -5.55 -8.10
N ALA A 28 5.63 -6.76 -8.25
CA ALA A 28 7.08 -6.94 -8.37
C ALA A 28 7.63 -6.31 -9.67
N PHE A 29 6.90 -6.46 -10.78
CA PHE A 29 7.24 -5.80 -12.04
C PHE A 29 7.26 -4.27 -11.90
N LEU A 30 6.18 -3.67 -11.37
CA LEU A 30 6.09 -2.23 -11.15
C LEU A 30 7.19 -1.72 -10.21
N HIS A 31 7.53 -2.49 -9.18
CA HIS A 31 8.61 -2.15 -8.28
C HIS A 31 9.95 -2.02 -9.01
N ASN A 32 10.35 -3.06 -9.76
CA ASN A 32 11.61 -3.05 -10.49
C ASN A 32 11.62 -1.98 -11.60
N LEU A 33 10.50 -1.79 -12.30
CA LEU A 33 10.36 -0.78 -13.35
C LEU A 33 10.53 0.65 -12.81
N LEU A 34 9.89 0.98 -11.68
CA LEU A 34 9.86 2.34 -11.16
C LEU A 34 11.09 2.70 -10.32
N ARG A 35 11.69 1.72 -9.63
CA ARG A 35 12.88 1.94 -8.78
C ARG A 35 14.18 1.77 -9.55
N ASN A 36 14.17 1.01 -10.66
CA ASN A 36 15.34 0.62 -11.42
C ASN A 36 16.54 0.19 -10.52
N PRO A 37 16.33 -0.74 -9.58
CA PRO A 37 17.37 -1.16 -8.65
C PRO A 37 18.47 -1.96 -9.39
N THR A 38 19.66 -2.04 -8.79
CA THR A 38 20.76 -2.87 -9.31
C THR A 38 20.46 -4.36 -9.21
N ASP A 39 19.71 -4.77 -8.19
CA ASP A 39 19.31 -6.14 -7.93
C ASP A 39 17.79 -6.29 -7.98
N THR A 40 17.33 -7.48 -8.35
CA THR A 40 15.90 -7.79 -8.36
C THR A 40 15.31 -7.71 -6.95
N TYR A 41 14.16 -7.07 -6.83
CA TYR A 41 13.51 -6.92 -5.53
C TYR A 41 12.94 -8.25 -4.96
N ASP A 42 13.08 -8.44 -3.65
CA ASP A 42 12.57 -9.62 -2.94
C ASP A 42 11.05 -9.61 -2.85
N VAL A 43 10.43 -10.66 -3.40
CA VAL A 43 8.98 -10.85 -3.41
C VAL A 43 8.36 -10.96 -2.00
N ASN A 44 9.12 -11.38 -1.00
CA ASN A 44 8.64 -11.46 0.38
C ASN A 44 8.60 -10.10 1.08
N ARG A 45 9.20 -9.07 0.47
CA ARG A 45 9.25 -7.71 0.99
C ARG A 45 8.30 -6.74 0.31
N MET A 46 7.43 -7.24 -0.58
CA MET A 46 6.54 -6.41 -1.40
C MET A 46 5.66 -5.41 -0.63
N SER A 47 5.39 -5.66 0.65
CA SER A 47 4.68 -4.72 1.53
C SER A 47 5.40 -3.39 1.75
N ASP A 48 6.71 -3.28 1.50
CA ASP A 48 7.47 -2.03 1.71
C ASP A 48 6.98 -0.91 0.78
N PHE A 49 6.49 -1.25 -0.42
CA PHE A 49 6.11 -0.27 -1.46
C PHE A 49 4.68 -0.36 -1.95
N THR A 50 4.06 -1.53 -1.81
CA THR A 50 2.73 -1.75 -2.33
C THR A 50 1.85 -2.18 -1.18
N LEU A 51 1.42 -1.21 -0.39
CA LEU A 51 0.54 -1.45 0.74
C LEU A 51 -0.82 -1.97 0.25
N GLY A 52 -1.29 -3.04 0.90
CA GLY A 52 -2.62 -3.57 0.66
C GLY A 52 -3.63 -2.90 1.57
N ASP A 53 -4.77 -2.53 1.02
CA ASP A 53 -5.88 -1.93 1.75
C ASP A 53 -6.36 -2.78 2.93
N SER A 54 -6.31 -4.10 2.78
CA SER A 54 -6.79 -5.07 3.77
C SER A 54 -5.76 -5.42 4.85
N LEU A 55 -4.63 -4.70 4.94
CA LEU A 55 -3.62 -4.98 5.95
C LEU A 55 -4.13 -4.62 7.35
N GLY A 56 -4.58 -5.63 8.11
CA GLY A 56 -5.15 -5.45 9.46
C GLY A 56 -4.24 -4.67 10.41
N MET A 57 -2.91 -4.80 10.29
CA MET A 57 -1.96 -4.03 11.10
C MET A 57 -2.10 -2.51 10.95
N LEU A 58 -2.60 -2.02 9.81
CA LEU A 58 -2.86 -0.59 9.60
C LEU A 58 -4.07 -0.14 10.41
N TYR A 59 -5.12 -0.96 10.47
CA TYR A 59 -6.32 -0.72 11.28
C TYR A 59 -6.02 -0.82 12.77
N GLN A 60 -5.24 -1.82 13.19
CA GLN A 60 -4.94 -2.09 14.60
C GLN A 60 -4.38 -0.86 15.35
N LYS A 61 -3.65 0.04 14.66
CA LYS A 61 -3.12 1.30 15.21
C LYS A 61 -4.20 2.24 15.76
N PHE A 62 -5.43 2.11 15.28
CA PHE A 62 -6.56 2.95 15.68
C PHE A 62 -7.59 2.22 16.55
N LEU A 63 -7.36 0.94 16.84
CA LEU A 63 -8.32 0.08 17.51
C LEU A 63 -7.84 -0.30 18.90
N ARG A 64 -8.79 -0.39 19.84
CA ARG A 64 -8.53 -0.85 21.21
C ARG A 64 -8.67 -2.37 21.37
N LYS A 65 -9.40 -3.02 20.47
CA LYS A 65 -9.57 -4.47 20.41
C LYS A 65 -8.89 -5.05 19.16
N PRO A 66 -8.58 -6.35 19.12
CA PRO A 66 -7.99 -7.01 17.96
C PRO A 66 -8.85 -6.87 16.69
N VAL A 67 -8.22 -6.69 15.53
CA VAL A 67 -8.90 -6.62 14.23
C VAL A 67 -9.86 -7.79 13.97
N PRO A 68 -9.54 -9.07 14.32
CA PRO A 68 -10.47 -10.18 14.11
C PRO A 68 -11.78 -10.09 14.92
N GLU A 69 -11.83 -9.26 15.96
CA GLU A 69 -13.02 -9.05 16.81
C GLU A 69 -13.85 -7.83 16.39
N MET A 70 -13.44 -7.16 15.32
CA MET A 70 -14.14 -6.00 14.76
C MET A 70 -15.27 -6.45 13.85
N THR A 71 -16.40 -5.74 13.89
CA THR A 71 -17.44 -5.91 12.86
C THR A 71 -17.07 -5.13 11.59
N HIS A 72 -17.72 -5.48 10.47
CA HIS A 72 -17.49 -4.80 9.20
C HIS A 72 -17.87 -3.30 9.28
N GLU A 73 -18.90 -2.97 10.04
CA GLU A 73 -19.38 -1.61 10.26
C GLU A 73 -18.36 -0.78 11.05
N GLU A 74 -17.81 -1.35 12.12
CA GLU A 74 -16.78 -0.69 12.92
C GLU A 74 -15.51 -0.44 12.08
N ILE A 75 -15.12 -1.40 11.22
CA ILE A 75 -14.01 -1.23 10.26
C ILE A 75 -14.33 -0.14 9.22
N ALA A 76 -15.56 -0.07 8.73
CA ALA A 76 -15.97 0.94 7.76
C ALA A 76 -15.88 2.36 8.33
N ILE A 77 -16.24 2.56 9.61
CA ILE A 77 -16.16 3.86 10.29
C ILE A 77 -14.70 4.34 10.43
N ILE A 78 -13.76 3.43 10.72
CA ILE A 78 -12.35 3.81 10.91
C ILE A 78 -11.58 3.99 9.59
N ARG A 79 -12.07 3.40 8.49
CA ARG A 79 -11.41 3.40 7.17
C ARG A 79 -10.89 4.77 6.70
N PRO A 80 -11.62 5.90 6.84
CA PRO A 80 -11.13 7.22 6.42
C PRO A 80 -9.96 7.77 7.24
N LYS A 81 -9.63 7.16 8.40
CA LYS A 81 -8.44 7.53 9.18
C LYS A 81 -7.21 6.70 8.81
N VAL A 82 -7.42 5.59 8.11
CA VAL A 82 -6.38 4.65 7.67
C VAL A 82 -5.90 5.01 6.26
N GLN A 83 -6.78 5.55 5.41
CA GLN A 83 -6.60 5.78 3.97
C GLN A 83 -6.76 7.26 3.61
#